data_AF-A0A350CM08-F1
#
_entry.id   AF-A0A350CM08-F1
#
_cell.length_a   1.000
_cell.length_b   1.000
_cell.length_c   1.000
_cell.angle_alpha   90.00
_cell.angle_beta   90.00
_cell.angle_gamma   90.00
#
_symmetry.space_group_name_H-M   'P 1'
#
loop_
_entity.id
_entity.type
_entity.pdbx_description
1 polymer ?
#
loop_
_entity_poly.entity_id
_entity_poly.type
_entity_poly.pdbx_seq_one_letter_code
_entity_poly.pdbx_strand_id
1 'polypeptide(L)' 'QAGAAPWSWGSEQVQGSGRIVKQARQVSGFNGLSLAVPGHVELRIGDSEGVTIEADDNLLPLLETV' A
#
# COMPACT_ATOMS: atom_id res chain seq x y z
N GLN A 1 -21.46 11.74 38.37
CA GLN A 1 -21.06 10.71 37.38
C GLN A 1 -19.74 11.17 36.77
N ALA A 2 -18.67 10.38 36.91
CA ALA A 2 -17.37 10.70 36.34
C ALA A 2 -17.35 10.28 34.86
N GLY A 3 -17.10 11.23 33.95
CA GLY A 3 -16.98 10.96 32.52
C GLY A 3 -15.70 10.20 32.22
N ALA A 4 -15.82 9.04 31.58
CA ALA A 4 -14.68 8.32 31.04
C ALA A 4 -14.16 9.08 29.81
N ALA A 5 -12.93 9.62 29.88
CA ALA A 5 -12.22 10.07 28.70
C ALA A 5 -11.87 8.85 27.84
N PRO A 6 -12.12 8.84 26.52
CA PRO A 6 -11.73 7.72 25.67
C PRO A 6 -10.22 7.82 25.43
N TRP A 7 -9.47 6.91 26.04
CA TRP A 7 -8.05 6.74 25.76
C TRP A 7 -7.97 6.15 24.35
N SER A 8 -7.50 6.93 23.37
CA SER A 8 -7.37 6.46 21.99
C SER A 8 -6.04 5.70 21.84
N TRP A 9 -6.06 4.40 22.12
CA TRP A 9 -4.97 3.46 21.84
C TRP A 9 -5.09 2.86 20.43
N GLY A 10 -5.68 3.62 19.49
CA GLY A 10 -5.92 3.16 18.12
C GLY A 10 -4.67 3.32 17.25
N SER A 11 -4.24 2.23 16.61
CA SER A 11 -3.33 2.25 15.47
C SER A 11 -3.82 3.28 14.45
N GLU A 12 -2.92 4.12 13.92
CA GLU A 12 -3.29 5.09 12.89
C GLU A 12 -3.73 4.35 11.62
N GLN A 13 -5.05 4.35 11.39
CA GLN A 13 -5.66 3.77 10.20
C GLN A 13 -5.92 4.89 9.20
N VAL A 14 -5.40 4.74 7.99
CA VAL A 14 -5.64 5.70 6.92
C VAL A 14 -6.78 5.20 6.06
N GLN A 15 -7.88 5.96 6.05
CA GLN A 15 -9.03 5.70 5.18
C GLN A 15 -8.67 6.09 3.74
N GLY A 16 -8.95 5.19 2.80
CA GLY A 16 -8.78 5.47 1.37
C GLY A 16 -9.71 6.58 0.87
N SER A 17 -9.22 7.38 -0.08
CA SER A 17 -9.96 8.51 -0.67
C SER A 17 -11.08 8.09 -1.64
N GLY A 18 -11.08 6.83 -2.08
CA GLY A 18 -11.93 6.31 -3.16
C GLY A 18 -11.48 6.70 -4.58
N ARG A 19 -10.36 7.43 -4.72
CA ARG A 19 -9.80 7.81 -6.03
C ARG A 19 -8.68 6.88 -6.44
N ILE A 20 -9.05 5.81 -7.14
CA ILE A 20 -8.11 4.82 -7.65
C ILE A 20 -7.22 5.42 -8.74
N VAL A 21 -5.91 5.23 -8.58
CA VAL A 21 -4.87 5.67 -9.51
C VAL A 21 -3.79 4.59 -9.66
N LYS A 22 -3.13 4.60 -10.82
CA LYS A 22 -2.07 3.66 -11.18
C LYS A 22 -0.70 4.35 -11.15
N GLN A 23 0.26 3.78 -10.44
CA GLN A 23 1.61 4.33 -10.30
C GLN A 23 2.68 3.27 -10.56
N ALA A 24 3.59 3.57 -11.50
CA ALA A 24 4.79 2.77 -11.74
C ALA A 24 5.86 3.07 -10.66
N ARG A 25 6.50 2.02 -10.16
CA ARG A 25 7.60 2.11 -9.19
C ARG A 25 8.94 1.89 -9.90
N GLN A 26 9.92 2.72 -9.56
CA GLN A 26 11.28 2.62 -10.09
C GLN A 26 12.07 1.64 -9.22
N VAL A 27 11.87 0.34 -9.43
CA VAL A 27 12.58 -0.74 -8.76
C VAL A 27 13.22 -1.65 -9.80
N SER A 28 14.36 -2.27 -9.47
CA SER A 28 15.11 -3.14 -10.38
C SER A 28 15.96 -4.16 -9.64
N GLY A 29 16.23 -5.30 -10.26
CA GLY A 29 17.06 -6.38 -9.75
C GLY A 29 16.40 -7.25 -8.65
N PHE A 30 15.07 -7.25 -8.52
CA PHE A 30 14.40 -8.06 -7.50
C PHE A 30 14.08 -9.48 -8.01
N ASN A 31 14.22 -10.47 -7.13
CA ASN A 31 13.96 -11.88 -7.43
C ASN A 31 12.88 -12.51 -6.53
N GLY A 32 12.26 -11.69 -5.69
CA GLY A 32 11.23 -12.09 -4.75
C GLY A 32 10.23 -10.97 -4.53
N LEU A 33 9.04 -11.35 -4.06
CA LEU A 33 7.96 -10.43 -3.74
C LEU A 33 7.34 -10.84 -2.39
N SER A 34 7.12 -9.85 -1.53
CA SER A 34 6.38 -9.99 -0.28
C SER A 34 5.35 -8.88 -0.19
N LEU A 35 4.15 -9.20 0.28
CA LEU A 35 3.06 -8.24 0.42
C LEU A 35 2.63 -8.18 1.88
N ALA A 36 2.72 -6.99 2.48
CA ALA A 36 2.34 -6.72 3.87
C ALA A 36 0.99 -6.00 4.00
N VAL A 37 0.27 -5.81 2.89
CA VAL A 37 -1.05 -5.18 2.84
C VAL A 37 -2.06 -6.12 2.19
N PRO A 38 -3.35 -6.03 2.53
CA PRO A 38 -4.39 -6.73 1.79
C PRO A 38 -4.39 -6.24 0.34
N GLY A 39 -4.37 -7.17 -0.62
CA GLY A 39 -4.37 -6.80 -2.03
C GLY A 39 -4.34 -8.01 -2.96
N HIS A 40 -4.56 -7.74 -4.24
CA HIS A 40 -4.37 -8.72 -5.30
C HIS A 40 -3.01 -8.50 -5.96
N VAL A 41 -2.32 -9.60 -6.26
CA VAL A 41 -1.00 -9.58 -6.91
C VAL A 41 -1.10 -10.32 -8.23
N GLU A 42 -0.75 -9.61 -9.30
CA GLU A 42 -0.53 -10.20 -10.62
C GLU A 42 0.98 -10.22 -10.90
N LEU A 43 1.54 -11.42 -11.07
CA LEU A 43 2.95 -11.61 -11.40
C LEU A 43 3.08 -12.12 -12.85
N ARG A 44 3.95 -11.46 -13.61
CA ARG A 44 4.33 -11.87 -14.97
C ARG A 44 5.84 -11.98 -15.05
N ILE A 45 6.33 -13.16 -15.45
CA ILE A 45 7.75 -13.42 -15.69
C ILE A 45 8.02 -13.23 -17.19
N GLY A 46 9.04 -12.44 -17.54
CA GLY A 46 9.43 -12.16 -18.92
C GLY A 46 10.65 -11.23 -18.98
N ASP A 47 10.91 -10.67 -20.16
CA ASP A 47 12.15 -9.91 -20.43
C ASP A 47 12.18 -8.50 -19.82
N SER A 48 11.04 -8.01 -19.32
CA SER A 48 10.90 -6.68 -18.73
C SER A 48 10.63 -6.77 -17.23
N GLU A 49 11.41 -6.06 -16.44
CA GLU A 49 11.18 -5.86 -15.02
C GLU A 49 10.37 -4.58 -14.74
N GLY A 50 9.48 -4.64 -13.76
CA GLY A 50 8.76 -3.46 -13.29
C GLY A 50 7.68 -3.79 -12.28
N VAL A 51 7.33 -2.80 -11.46
CA VAL A 51 6.24 -2.88 -10.48
C VAL A 51 5.26 -1.75 -10.74
N THR A 52 3.98 -2.06 -10.80
CA THR A 52 2.90 -1.07 -10.90
C THR A 52 1.89 -1.33 -9.79
N ILE A 53 1.47 -0.27 -9.11
CA ILE A 53 0.49 -0.34 -8.02
C ILE A 53 -0.74 0.44 -8.43
N GLU A 54 -1.91 -0.17 -8.21
CA GLU A 54 -3.22 0.46 -8.39
C GLU A 54 -3.93 0.50 -7.03
N ALA A 55 -4.16 1.71 -6.51
CA ALA A 55 -4.76 1.95 -5.21
C ALA A 55 -5.28 3.39 -5.12
N ASP A 56 -5.93 3.73 -4.00
CA ASP A 56 -6.32 5.11 -3.72
C ASP A 56 -5.10 6.03 -3.65
N ASP A 57 -5.25 7.24 -4.20
CA ASP A 57 -4.18 8.23 -4.33
C ASP A 57 -3.50 8.61 -3.02
N ASN A 58 -4.25 8.63 -1.91
CA ASN A 58 -3.73 8.96 -0.59
C ASN A 58 -3.00 7.77 0.07
N LEU A 59 -3.20 6.55 -0.42
CA LEU A 59 -2.52 5.35 0.07
C LEU A 59 -1.21 5.08 -0.67
N LEU A 60 -1.12 5.45 -1.95
CA LEU A 60 0.11 5.24 -2.74
C LEU A 60 1.39 5.79 -2.08
N PRO A 61 1.42 7.00 -1.50
CA PRO A 61 2.62 7.52 -0.84
C PRO A 61 3.01 6.76 0.43
N LEU A 62 2.07 6.01 1.02
CA LEU A 62 2.28 5.24 2.25
C LEU A 62 2.81 3.82 1.96
N LEU A 63 2.76 3.39 0.71
CA LEU A 63 3.30 2.10 0.28
C LEU A 63 4.80 2.22 -0.02
N GLU A 64 5.58 1.50 0.76
CA GLU A 64 7.02 1.39 0.61
C GLU A 64 7.39 0.21 -0.29
N THR A 65 8.39 0.41 -1.16
CA THR A 65 8.97 -0.63 -2.02
C THR A 65 10.48 -0.56 -1.85
N VAL A 66 11.07 -1.58 -1.22
CA VAL A 66 12.51 -1.67 -0.88
C VAL A 66 13.23 -2.70 -1.73
#